data_AF-A0A418Q339-F1
#
_entry.id   AF-A0A418Q339-F1
#
_cell.length_a   1.000
_cell.length_b   1.000
_cell.length_c   1.000
_cell.angle_alpha   90.00
_cell.angle_beta   90.00
_cell.angle_gamma   90.00
#
_symmetry.space_group_name_H-M   'P 1'
#
loop_
_entity.id
_entity.type
_entity.pdbx_description
1 polymer ?
#
loop_
_entity_poly.entity_id
_entity_poly.type
_entity_poly.pdbx_seq_one_letter_code
_entity_poly.pdbx_strand_id
1 'polypeptide(L)'
;MSYQQSSYDPNAYEQPGPPIKPYNWVQWTGVGFIAVGIVILLAYLAGRAGLIDPVINRIQPAIFLPFLGTMLINSRRAPSVPVTTEQRERNRRVLVITLIVCATVIGGAALVEYTGA
;
A
#
# COMPACT_ATOMS: atom_id res chain seq x y z
N MET A 1 -30.77 -22.12 -24.54
CA MET A 1 -30.33 -20.71 -24.64
C MET A 1 -30.81 -19.98 -23.40
N SER A 2 -30.00 -19.96 -22.36
CA SER A 2 -30.27 -19.19 -21.15
C SER A 2 -29.70 -17.78 -21.35
N TYR A 3 -30.58 -16.82 -21.63
CA TYR A 3 -30.26 -15.41 -21.46
C TYR A 3 -30.03 -15.17 -19.96
N GLN A 4 -28.76 -15.17 -19.54
CA GLN A 4 -28.39 -14.70 -18.20
C GLN A 4 -28.79 -13.22 -18.11
N GLN A 5 -29.84 -12.97 -17.34
CA GLN A 5 -30.29 -11.64 -16.97
C GLN A 5 -29.11 -10.84 -16.42
N SER A 6 -28.75 -9.75 -17.09
CA SER A 6 -27.90 -8.72 -16.50
C SER A 6 -28.64 -8.21 -15.27
N SER A 7 -28.17 -8.55 -14.08
CA SER A 7 -28.52 -7.83 -12.87
C SER A 7 -28.02 -6.40 -13.06
N TYR A 8 -28.87 -5.52 -13.59
CA TYR A 8 -28.64 -4.08 -13.64
C TYR A 8 -28.69 -3.58 -12.20
N ASP A 9 -27.56 -3.64 -11.51
CA ASP A 9 -27.37 -2.98 -10.23
C ASP A 9 -26.92 -1.54 -10.54
N PRO A 10 -27.78 -0.52 -10.34
CA PRO A 10 -27.42 0.87 -10.58
C PRO A 10 -26.30 1.37 -9.65
N ASN A 11 -25.92 0.60 -8.62
CA ASN A 11 -24.77 0.85 -7.76
C ASN A 11 -23.54 0.01 -8.13
N ALA A 12 -23.58 -0.79 -9.21
CA ALA A 12 -22.41 -1.48 -9.74
C ALA A 12 -21.51 -0.49 -10.48
N TYR A 13 -20.77 0.31 -9.73
CA TYR A 13 -19.65 1.06 -10.27
C TYR A 13 -18.60 0.09 -10.82
N GLU A 14 -18.06 0.35 -12.01
CA GLU A 14 -16.93 -0.40 -12.53
C GLU A 14 -15.76 -0.31 -11.56
N GLN A 15 -15.49 -1.38 -10.83
CA GLN A 15 -14.38 -1.41 -9.87
C GLN A 15 -13.06 -1.54 -10.66
N PRO A 16 -12.16 -0.57 -10.58
CA PRO A 16 -10.94 -0.63 -11.38
C PRO A 16 -10.10 -1.85 -10.97
N GLY A 17 -9.73 -2.66 -11.96
CA GLY A 17 -8.98 -3.92 -11.78
C GLY A 17 -7.52 -3.70 -11.37
N PRO A 18 -6.71 -4.77 -11.32
CA PRO A 18 -5.31 -4.68 -10.90
C PRO A 18 -4.49 -3.81 -11.88
N PRO A 19 -3.34 -3.25 -11.44
CA PRO A 19 -2.39 -2.60 -12.32
C PRO A 19 -1.99 -3.51 -13.50
N ILE A 20 -2.04 -2.96 -14.71
CA ILE A 20 -1.72 -3.72 -15.93
C ILE A 20 -0.24 -4.11 -15.91
N LYS A 21 0.06 -5.38 -16.21
CA LYS A 21 1.42 -5.91 -16.35
C LYS A 21 1.66 -6.28 -17.83
N PRO A 22 2.89 -6.13 -18.36
CA PRO A 22 4.10 -5.64 -17.69
C PRO A 22 4.04 -4.14 -17.38
N TYR A 23 4.75 -3.73 -16.33
CA TYR A 23 4.79 -2.32 -15.91
C TYR A 23 5.52 -1.46 -16.93
N ASN A 24 4.92 -0.33 -17.29
CA ASN A 24 5.58 0.68 -18.10
C ASN A 24 6.56 1.51 -17.26
N TRP A 25 7.32 2.39 -17.91
CA TRP A 25 8.31 3.23 -17.24
C TRP A 25 7.72 4.12 -16.11
N VAL A 26 6.47 4.59 -16.26
CA VAL A 26 5.77 5.39 -15.24
C VAL A 26 5.39 4.56 -14.01
N GLN A 27 4.98 3.31 -14.21
CA GLN A 27 4.70 2.40 -13.09
C GLN A 27 6.00 2.01 -12.38
N TRP A 28 7.11 1.85 -13.13
CA TRP A 28 8.44 1.63 -12.57
C TRP A 28 8.97 2.82 -11.77
N THR A 29 8.75 4.06 -12.21
CA THR A 29 9.08 5.24 -11.38
C THR A 29 8.25 5.26 -10.11
N GLY A 30 6.98 4.83 -10.18
CA GLY A 30 6.15 4.64 -8.99
C GLY A 30 6.71 3.63 -7.99
N VAL A 31 7.20 2.47 -8.48
CA VAL A 31 7.90 1.47 -7.64
C VAL A 31 9.17 2.08 -7.02
N GLY A 32 9.92 2.87 -7.80
CA GLY A 32 11.10 3.60 -7.32
C GLY A 32 10.77 4.55 -6.16
N PHE A 33 9.70 5.33 -6.27
CA PHE A 33 9.27 6.22 -5.18
C PHE A 33 8.86 5.48 -3.91
N ILE A 34 8.18 4.34 -4.04
CA ILE A 34 7.87 3.50 -2.87
C ILE A 34 9.16 2.99 -2.22
N ALA A 35 10.09 2.47 -3.01
CA ALA A 35 11.37 1.96 -2.50
C ALA A 35 12.17 3.05 -1.76
N VAL A 36 12.30 4.23 -2.36
CA VAL A 36 13.00 5.37 -1.73
C VAL A 36 12.29 5.81 -0.45
N GLY A 37 10.95 5.87 -0.45
CA GLY A 37 10.18 6.20 0.74
C GLY A 37 10.38 5.21 1.90
N ILE A 38 10.46 3.91 1.60
CA ILE A 38 10.78 2.86 2.58
C ILE A 38 12.19 3.06 3.15
N VAL A 39 13.18 3.33 2.30
CA VAL A 39 14.56 3.58 2.76
C VAL A 39 14.62 4.80 3.68
N ILE A 40 13.91 5.88 3.33
CA ILE A 40 13.79 7.08 4.17
C ILE A 40 13.11 6.76 5.50
N LEU A 41 12.03 5.95 5.48
CA LEU A 41 11.35 5.53 6.70
C LEU A 41 12.28 4.74 7.63
N LEU A 42 13.02 3.79 7.08
CA LEU A 42 13.99 2.99 7.83
C LEU A 42 15.11 3.86 8.41
N ALA A 43 15.64 4.81 7.64
CA ALA A 43 16.65 5.75 8.11
C ALA A 43 16.10 6.68 9.22
N TYR A 44 14.86 7.15 9.09
CA TYR A 44 14.18 7.93 10.14
C TYR A 44 14.02 7.13 11.44
N LEU A 45 13.56 5.89 11.35
CA LEU A 45 13.39 5.00 12.51
C LEU A 45 14.74 4.64 13.14
N ALA A 46 15.77 4.36 12.34
CA ALA A 46 17.11 4.07 12.82
C ALA A 46 17.74 5.27 13.54
N GLY A 47 17.54 6.49 13.02
CA GLY A 47 18.00 7.71 13.67
C GLY A 47 17.27 7.97 15.00
N ARG A 48 15.95 7.71 15.06
CA ARG A 48 15.18 7.80 16.30
C ARG A 48 15.53 6.74 17.34
N ALA A 49 15.93 5.55 16.89
CA ALA A 49 16.40 4.48 17.77
C ALA A 49 17.87 4.67 18.23
N GLY A 50 18.54 5.74 17.82
CA GLY A 50 19.94 5.99 18.16
C GLY A 50 20.95 5.06 17.47
N LEU A 51 20.55 4.35 16.42
CA LEU A 51 21.42 3.44 15.66
C LEU A 51 22.37 4.19 14.70
N ILE A 52 21.94 5.36 14.23
CA ILE A 52 22.69 6.25 13.33
C ILE A 52 22.45 7.70 13.72
N ASP A 53 23.36 8.60 13.32
CA ASP A 53 23.11 10.03 13.44
C ASP A 53 21.84 10.41 12.65
N PRO A 54 20.92 11.19 13.25
CA PRO A 54 19.65 11.54 12.62
C PRO A 54 19.88 12.50 11.45
N VAL A 55 20.03 11.95 10.25
CA VAL A 55 20.10 12.72 8.99
C VAL A 55 18.70 13.20 8.57
N ILE A 56 17.65 12.46 8.95
CA ILE A 56 16.27 12.72 8.55
C ILE A 56 15.44 13.10 9.77
N ASN A 57 15.09 14.38 9.87
CA ASN A 57 14.35 14.93 11.02
C ASN A 57 12.83 14.99 10.81
N ARG A 58 12.34 14.69 9.60
CA ARG A 58 10.91 14.75 9.26
C ARG A 58 10.46 13.46 8.61
N ILE A 59 9.32 12.93 9.06
CA ILE A 59 8.70 11.72 8.50
C ILE A 59 7.99 11.96 7.16
N GLN A 60 7.67 13.21 6.83
CA GLN A 60 6.88 13.58 5.64
C GLN A 60 7.40 12.98 4.31
N PRO A 61 8.71 12.98 3.99
CA PRO A 61 9.19 12.39 2.74
C PRO A 61 8.98 10.87 2.69
N ALA A 62 9.04 10.21 3.85
CA ALA A 62 8.80 8.77 4.00
C ALA A 62 7.35 8.38 3.65
N ILE A 63 6.40 9.30 3.81
CA ILE A 63 4.97 9.08 3.55
C ILE A 63 4.59 9.58 2.15
N PHE A 64 5.08 10.76 1.78
CA PHE A 64 4.71 11.43 0.52
C PHE A 64 5.22 10.67 -0.72
N LEU A 65 6.44 10.14 -0.68
CA LEU A 65 7.01 9.40 -1.80
C LEU A 65 6.25 8.09 -2.09
N PRO A 66 5.97 7.22 -1.10
CA PRO A 66 5.15 6.05 -1.36
C PRO A 66 3.75 6.41 -1.82
N PHE A 67 3.13 7.48 -1.28
CA PHE A 67 1.82 7.94 -1.73
C PHE A 67 1.82 8.30 -3.22
N LEU A 68 2.76 9.14 -3.67
CA LEU A 68 2.94 9.43 -5.10
C LEU A 68 3.22 8.17 -5.91
N GLY A 69 4.07 7.28 -5.39
CA GLY A 69 4.40 6.02 -6.05
C GLY A 69 3.17 5.14 -6.28
N THR A 70 2.26 5.06 -5.30
CA THR A 70 1.00 4.33 -5.47
C THR A 70 0.11 4.96 -6.53
N MET A 71 0.05 6.29 -6.64
CA MET A 71 -0.71 6.95 -7.70
C MET A 71 -0.17 6.60 -9.09
N LEU A 72 1.16 6.61 -9.25
CA LEU A 72 1.82 6.29 -10.52
C LEU A 72 1.63 4.82 -10.94
N ILE A 73 1.76 3.87 -10.00
CA ILE A 73 1.50 2.45 -10.27
C ILE A 73 0.05 2.25 -10.72
N ASN A 74 -0.87 3.00 -10.12
CA ASN A 74 -2.30 2.92 -10.38
C ASN A 74 -2.78 3.77 -11.56
N SER A 75 -1.87 4.43 -12.29
CA SER A 75 -2.22 5.24 -13.46
C SER A 75 -2.78 4.41 -14.62
N ARG A 76 -2.47 3.10 -14.67
CA ARG A 76 -3.02 2.15 -15.65
C ARG A 76 -3.53 0.90 -14.97
N ARG A 77 -4.85 0.74 -14.95
CA ARG A 77 -5.55 -0.40 -14.35
C ARG A 77 -6.31 -1.20 -15.40
N ALA A 78 -6.31 -2.52 -15.23
CA ALA A 78 -7.07 -3.43 -16.07
C ALA A 78 -8.58 -3.24 -15.84
N PRO A 79 -9.43 -3.65 -16.80
CA PRO A 79 -10.87 -3.74 -16.54
C PRO A 79 -11.17 -4.63 -15.33
N SER A 80 -12.29 -4.35 -14.69
CA SER A 80 -12.76 -5.11 -13.54
C SER A 80 -12.92 -6.58 -13.90
N VAL A 81 -12.40 -7.47 -13.06
CA VAL A 81 -12.68 -8.91 -13.15
C VAL A 81 -13.52 -9.25 -11.92
N PRO A 82 -14.68 -9.91 -12.08
CA PRO A 82 -15.49 -10.28 -10.93
C PRO A 82 -14.67 -11.14 -9.98
N VAL A 83 -14.52 -10.64 -8.75
CA VAL A 83 -13.75 -11.32 -7.70
C VAL A 83 -14.54 -12.55 -7.26
N THR A 84 -13.93 -13.73 -7.35
CA THR A 84 -14.57 -14.95 -6.86
C THR A 84 -14.69 -14.92 -5.34
N THR A 85 -15.66 -15.65 -4.77
CA THR A 85 -15.86 -15.74 -3.31
C THR A 85 -14.59 -16.21 -2.59
N GLU A 86 -13.86 -17.16 -3.18
CA GLU A 86 -12.57 -17.64 -2.67
C GLU A 86 -11.48 -16.55 -2.64
N GLN A 87 -11.39 -15.73 -3.70
CA GLN A 87 -10.45 -14.61 -3.74
C GLN A 87 -10.78 -13.57 -2.67
N ARG A 88 -12.06 -13.32 -2.42
CA ARG A 88 -12.51 -12.37 -1.38
C ARG A 88 -12.09 -12.81 0.01
N GLU A 89 -12.24 -14.09 0.34
CA GLU A 89 -11.81 -14.63 1.63
C GLU A 89 -10.30 -14.60 1.81
N ARG A 90 -9.54 -14.95 0.77
CA ARG A 90 -8.08 -14.86 0.78
C ARG A 90 -7.62 -13.42 1.01
N ASN A 91 -8.19 -12.46 0.29
CA ASN A 91 -7.87 -11.04 0.46
C ASN A 91 -8.22 -10.54 1.87
N ARG A 92 -9.34 -10.99 2.44
CA ARG A 92 -9.71 -10.65 3.83
C ARG A 92 -8.68 -11.16 4.83
N ARG A 93 -8.21 -12.40 4.68
CA ARG A 93 -7.14 -12.96 5.54
C ARG A 93 -5.86 -12.14 5.43
N VAL A 94 -5.44 -11.81 4.21
CA VAL A 94 -4.24 -10.98 3.98
C VAL A 94 -4.40 -9.61 4.63
N LEU A 95 -5.55 -8.95 4.44
CA LEU A 95 -5.82 -7.63 5.02
C LEU A 95 -5.76 -7.66 6.55
N VAL A 96 -6.34 -8.69 7.18
CA VAL A 96 -6.27 -8.86 8.65
C VAL A 96 -4.83 -9.05 9.12
N ILE A 97 -4.04 -9.88 8.44
CA ILE A 97 -2.62 -10.08 8.77
C ILE A 97 -1.86 -8.77 8.64
N THR A 98 -2.05 -8.03 7.54
CA THR A 98 -1.41 -6.73 7.33
C THR A 98 -1.79 -5.73 8.43
N LEU A 99 -3.08 -5.67 8.80
CA LEU A 99 -3.55 -4.79 9.87
C LEU A 99 -2.89 -5.11 11.21
N ILE A 100 -2.78 -6.39 11.56
CA ILE A 100 -2.10 -6.83 12.79
C ILE A 100 -0.64 -6.40 12.76
N VAL A 101 0.09 -6.65 11.66
CA VAL A 101 1.50 -6.25 11.53
C VAL A 101 1.66 -4.74 11.68
N CYS A 102 0.83 -3.94 11.02
CA CYS A 102 0.86 -2.48 11.13
C CYS A 102 0.57 -2.03 12.58
N ALA A 103 -0.41 -2.62 13.24
CA ALA A 103 -0.73 -2.31 14.63
C ALA A 103 0.42 -2.65 15.58
N THR A 104 1.11 -3.77 15.38
CA THR A 104 2.29 -4.16 16.17
C THR A 104 3.45 -3.20 15.97
N VAL A 105 3.74 -2.80 14.72
CA VAL A 105 4.83 -1.86 14.42
C VAL A 105 4.55 -0.48 15.00
N ILE A 106 3.33 0.04 14.78
CA ILE A 106 2.94 1.37 15.30
C ILE A 106 2.88 1.36 16.83
N GLY A 107 2.26 0.33 17.41
CA GLY A 107 2.18 0.18 18.88
C GLY A 107 3.56 0.03 19.51
N GLY A 108 4.46 -0.74 18.91
CA GLY A 108 5.85 -0.88 19.35
C GLY A 108 6.61 0.44 19.27
N ALA A 109 6.50 1.18 18.16
CA ALA A 109 7.13 2.48 18.01
C ALA A 109 6.60 3.52 19.02
N ALA A 110 5.28 3.54 19.26
CA ALA A 110 4.66 4.43 20.25
C ALA A 110 5.09 4.10 21.68
N LEU A 111 5.26 2.81 22.01
CA LEU A 111 5.78 2.40 23.32
C LEU A 111 7.23 2.85 23.52
N VAL A 112 8.09 2.70 22.51
CA VAL A 112 9.49 3.17 22.57
C VAL A 112 9.54 4.67 22.83
N GLU A 113 8.73 5.45 22.11
CA GLU A 113 8.65 6.91 22.27
C GLU A 113 8.11 7.30 23.66
N TYR A 114 7.17 6.54 24.22
CA TYR A 114 6.64 6.78 25.57
C TYR A 114 7.62 6.39 26.68
N THR A 115 8.45 5.37 26.46
CA THR A 115 9.47 4.92 27.43
C THR A 115 10.75 5.75 27.42
N GLY A 116 10.89 6.72 26.50
CA GLY A 116 11.96 7.71 26.53
C GLY A 116 13.33 7.19 26.12
N ALA A 117 13.42 6.60 24.92
CA ALA A 117 14.69 6.50 24.18
C ALA A 117 14.95 7.77 23.36
#